data_AF-K2S172-F1
#
_entry.id   AF-K2S172-F1
#
_cell.length_a   1.000
_cell.length_b   1.000
_cell.length_c   1.000
_cell.angle_alpha   90.00
_cell.angle_beta   90.00
_cell.angle_gamma   90.00
#
_symmetry.space_group_name_H-M   'P 1'
#
loop_
_entity.id
_entity.type
_entity.pdbx_description
1 polymer ?
#
loop_
_entity_poly.entity_id
_entity_poly.type
_entity_poly.pdbx_seq_one_letter_code
_entity_poly.pdbx_strand_id
1 'polypeptide(L)'
;MPTPPAAAQYAPPPGPQQPALKQPVPDLLTSELDVQLPSQTSSDIPLPVPPVPPNPQKDALLSALSTTLVGLTTQTVQSNTAALPALRAQSTALRLAHARLQSELDQLQQLDAALAANERVLGEAMREADRVMDDARKRVVPDIDETLVAPTVVGGQLWGLVAEERGLEEAIFLLGRGLDRGRVGTEVFVKQTRSLAREQFLKKALIKKIARGMGLDVDVDGRYVTTLPRHRVTVFP
;
A
#
# COMPACT_ATOMS: atom_id res chain seq x y z
N MET A 1 -43.69 -3.68 -3.34
CA MET A 1 -42.88 -2.46 -3.52
C MET A 1 -42.50 -2.34 -4.99
N PRO A 2 -42.47 -1.13 -5.54
CA PRO A 2 -42.77 -0.80 -6.93
C PRO A 2 -41.66 -1.20 -7.93
N THR A 3 -42.08 -1.31 -9.19
CA THR A 3 -41.27 -1.51 -10.39
C THR A 3 -40.25 -0.38 -10.60
N PRO A 4 -39.02 -0.67 -11.07
CA PRO A 4 -38.00 0.35 -11.33
C PRO A 4 -38.32 1.19 -12.58
N PRO A 5 -37.93 2.49 -12.61
CA PRO A 5 -38.13 3.36 -13.76
C PRO A 5 -37.17 3.00 -14.92
N ALA A 6 -37.67 3.20 -16.14
CA ALA A 6 -36.98 2.94 -17.40
C ALA A 6 -35.73 3.82 -17.58
N ALA A 7 -34.68 3.22 -18.15
CA ALA A 7 -33.42 3.87 -18.49
C ALA A 7 -33.59 4.88 -19.64
N ALA A 8 -33.03 6.08 -19.47
CA ALA A 8 -32.89 7.06 -20.53
C ALA A 8 -31.84 6.60 -21.56
N GLN A 9 -32.23 6.53 -22.83
CA GLN A 9 -31.33 6.28 -23.95
C GLN A 9 -30.43 7.50 -24.17
N TYR A 10 -29.12 7.30 -24.04
CA TYR A 10 -28.09 8.27 -24.41
C TYR A 10 -27.95 8.30 -25.94
N ALA A 11 -28.18 9.45 -26.55
CA ALA A 11 -27.85 9.69 -27.95
C ALA A 11 -26.34 10.03 -28.09
N PRO A 12 -25.65 9.56 -29.14
CA PRO A 12 -24.23 9.86 -29.36
C PRO A 12 -24.03 11.34 -29.76
N PRO A 13 -22.89 11.96 -29.39
CA PRO A 13 -22.57 13.33 -29.77
C PRO A 13 -22.26 13.44 -31.28
N PRO A 14 -22.60 14.57 -31.94
CA PRO A 14 -22.22 14.82 -33.32
C PRO A 14 -20.71 15.05 -33.44
N GLY A 15 -20.11 14.52 -34.50
CA GLY A 15 -18.69 14.66 -34.81
C GLY A 15 -18.25 16.11 -35.15
N PRO A 16 -16.94 16.36 -35.22
CA PRO A 16 -16.38 17.68 -35.44
C PRO A 16 -16.71 18.21 -36.84
N GLN A 17 -17.49 19.29 -36.90
CA GLN A 17 -17.69 20.09 -38.11
C GLN A 17 -16.44 20.94 -38.37
N GLN A 18 -15.96 20.89 -39.61
CA GLN A 18 -14.91 21.76 -40.13
C GLN A 18 -15.28 23.25 -39.93
N PRO A 19 -14.32 24.12 -39.61
CA PRO A 19 -14.59 25.54 -39.43
C PRO A 19 -15.01 26.19 -40.74
N ALA A 20 -16.27 26.63 -40.80
CA ALA A 20 -16.74 27.55 -41.83
C ALA A 20 -15.96 28.87 -41.72
N LEU A 21 -15.44 29.33 -42.85
CA LEU A 21 -14.78 30.64 -42.99
C LEU A 21 -15.72 31.74 -42.50
N LYS A 22 -15.34 32.39 -41.40
CA LYS A 22 -16.00 33.61 -40.92
C LYS A 22 -15.81 34.69 -41.99
N GLN A 23 -16.90 35.29 -42.44
CA GLN A 23 -16.84 36.55 -43.18
C GLN A 23 -16.26 37.63 -42.26
N PRO A 24 -15.36 38.51 -42.73
CA PRO A 24 -14.85 39.60 -41.92
C PRO A 24 -15.97 40.58 -41.62
N VAL A 25 -16.20 40.82 -40.33
CA VAL A 25 -17.01 41.93 -39.84
C VAL A 25 -16.37 43.25 -40.30
N PRO A 26 -17.14 44.21 -40.83
CA PRO A 26 -16.61 45.53 -41.16
C PRO A 26 -16.09 46.21 -39.90
N ASP A 27 -14.80 46.57 -39.91
CA ASP A 27 -14.11 47.30 -38.85
C ASP A 27 -14.54 48.78 -38.87
N LEU A 28 -15.25 49.20 -37.82
CA LEU A 28 -15.83 50.56 -37.70
C LEU A 28 -14.90 51.54 -36.95
N LEU A 29 -13.63 51.17 -36.72
CA LEU A 29 -12.67 51.98 -35.97
C LEU A 29 -11.55 52.60 -36.82
N THR A 30 -11.63 52.50 -38.15
CA THR A 30 -10.66 53.12 -39.09
C THR A 30 -11.32 53.97 -40.18
N SER A 31 -12.50 54.55 -39.90
CA SER A 31 -13.02 55.64 -40.72
C SER A 31 -12.32 56.94 -40.35
N GLU A 32 -11.27 57.25 -41.11
CA GLU A 32 -10.62 58.54 -41.18
C GLU A 32 -11.68 59.61 -41.53
N LEU A 33 -12.13 60.37 -40.53
CA LEU A 33 -13.08 61.46 -40.69
C LEU A 33 -12.34 62.69 -41.25
N ASP A 34 -12.05 62.67 -42.55
CA ASP A 34 -11.42 63.79 -43.26
C ASP A 34 -12.48 64.86 -43.60
N VAL A 35 -12.79 65.72 -42.63
CA VAL A 35 -13.58 66.93 -42.85
C VAL A 35 -12.64 68.03 -43.32
N GLN A 36 -12.56 68.20 -44.64
CA GLN A 36 -11.91 69.35 -45.26
C GLN A 36 -12.70 70.63 -44.94
N LEU A 37 -12.13 71.49 -44.10
CA LEU A 37 -12.53 72.89 -43.93
C LEU A 37 -11.82 73.73 -45.01
N PRO A 38 -12.53 74.47 -45.89
CA PRO A 38 -11.88 75.48 -46.72
C PRO A 38 -11.63 76.73 -45.88
N SER A 39 -10.36 77.04 -45.65
CA SER A 39 -9.91 78.38 -45.26
C SER A 39 -8.90 78.87 -46.29
N GLN A 40 -9.29 79.86 -47.09
CA GLN A 40 -8.38 80.79 -47.76
C GLN A 40 -9.05 82.18 -47.70
N THR A 41 -8.66 83.00 -46.73
CA THR A 41 -7.68 84.10 -46.86
C THR A 41 -8.16 85.27 -47.72
N SER A 42 -8.69 86.30 -47.06
CA SER A 42 -8.57 87.68 -47.52
C SER A 42 -8.13 88.52 -46.34
N SER A 43 -6.85 88.87 -46.36
CA SER A 43 -6.21 89.90 -45.55
C SER A 43 -6.84 91.26 -45.84
N ASP A 44 -7.42 91.92 -44.83
CA ASP A 44 -7.28 93.37 -44.69
C ASP A 44 -7.66 93.89 -43.28
N ILE A 45 -6.68 94.61 -42.71
CA ILE A 45 -6.74 95.73 -41.75
C ILE A 45 -7.35 95.50 -40.34
N PRO A 46 -6.62 95.80 -39.24
CA PRO A 46 -7.07 95.58 -37.87
C PRO A 46 -7.88 96.76 -37.30
N LEU A 47 -9.08 96.47 -36.80
CA LEU A 47 -9.81 97.31 -35.84
C LEU A 47 -9.99 96.52 -34.53
N PRO A 48 -9.68 97.09 -33.36
CA PRO A 48 -9.75 96.38 -32.09
C PRO A 48 -11.22 96.34 -31.64
N VAL A 49 -11.94 95.31 -32.08
CA VAL A 49 -13.28 95.04 -31.59
C VAL A 49 -13.16 94.40 -30.20
N PRO A 50 -13.82 94.93 -29.17
CA PRO A 50 -13.72 94.41 -27.80
C PRO A 50 -14.17 92.95 -27.75
N PRO A 51 -13.59 92.12 -26.87
CA PRO A 51 -13.96 90.73 -26.74
C PRO A 51 -15.46 90.63 -26.46
N VAL A 52 -16.17 89.88 -27.30
CA VAL A 52 -17.59 89.59 -27.10
C VAL A 52 -17.73 89.02 -25.69
N PRO A 53 -18.57 89.61 -24.82
CA PRO A 53 -18.71 89.14 -23.46
C PRO A 53 -19.14 87.67 -23.50
N PRO A 54 -18.47 86.77 -22.75
CA PRO A 54 -18.80 85.36 -22.75
C PRO A 54 -20.26 85.23 -22.33
N ASN A 55 -21.06 84.49 -23.11
CA ASN A 55 -22.44 84.24 -22.75
C ASN A 55 -22.43 83.21 -21.60
N PRO A 56 -22.62 83.63 -20.33
CA PRO A 56 -22.37 82.78 -19.17
C PRO A 56 -23.31 81.57 -19.13
N GLN A 57 -24.45 81.64 -19.80
CA GLN A 57 -25.43 80.57 -19.86
C GLN A 57 -24.97 79.42 -20.76
N LYS A 58 -24.29 79.71 -21.88
CA LYS A 58 -23.78 78.69 -22.80
C LYS A 58 -22.58 77.96 -22.19
N ASP A 59 -21.69 78.69 -21.53
CA ASP A 59 -20.54 78.11 -20.82
C ASP A 59 -20.98 77.34 -19.57
N ALA A 60 -22.03 77.79 -18.87
CA ALA A 60 -22.64 77.03 -17.77
C ALA A 60 -23.26 75.70 -18.24
N LEU A 61 -23.91 75.68 -19.41
CA LEU A 61 -24.47 74.44 -19.97
C LEU A 61 -23.36 73.47 -20.41
N LEU A 62 -22.34 73.96 -21.12
CA LEU A 62 -21.21 73.13 -21.54
C LEU A 62 -20.42 72.56 -20.35
N SER A 63 -20.21 73.35 -19.30
CA SER A 63 -19.57 72.87 -18.06
C SER A 63 -20.46 71.91 -17.28
N ALA A 64 -21.78 72.10 -17.25
CA ALA A 64 -22.70 71.14 -16.63
C ALA A 64 -22.73 69.80 -17.39
N LEU A 65 -22.71 69.85 -18.73
CA LEU A 65 -22.71 68.66 -19.59
C LEU A 65 -21.39 67.90 -19.50
N SER A 66 -20.25 68.62 -19.48
CA SER A 66 -18.94 67.99 -19.27
C SER A 66 -18.83 67.37 -17.87
N THR A 67 -19.30 68.07 -16.83
CA THR A 67 -19.26 67.55 -15.45
C THR A 67 -20.15 66.31 -15.29
N THR A 68 -21.32 66.27 -15.93
CA THR A 68 -22.21 65.09 -15.90
C THR A 68 -21.62 63.92 -16.69
N LEU A 69 -21.03 64.15 -17.86
CA LEU A 69 -20.34 63.09 -18.62
C LEU A 69 -19.13 62.54 -17.87
N VAL A 70 -18.33 63.41 -17.25
CA VAL A 70 -17.20 63.01 -16.41
C VAL A 70 -17.68 62.26 -15.17
N GLY A 71 -18.76 62.71 -14.53
CA GLY A 71 -19.40 62.01 -13.41
C GLY A 71 -19.87 60.59 -13.79
N LEU A 72 -20.56 60.46 -14.92
CA LEU A 72 -21.05 59.16 -15.39
C LEU A 72 -19.89 58.22 -15.74
N THR A 73 -18.90 58.70 -16.48
CA THR A 73 -17.73 57.88 -16.87
C THR A 73 -16.91 57.46 -15.67
N THR A 74 -16.64 58.36 -14.72
CA THR A 74 -15.92 58.02 -13.48
C THR A 74 -16.69 57.01 -12.65
N GLN A 75 -18.02 57.12 -12.54
CA GLN A 75 -18.83 56.12 -11.83
C GLN A 75 -18.81 54.75 -12.52
N THR A 76 -18.91 54.70 -13.84
CA THR A 76 -18.77 53.44 -14.60
C THR A 76 -17.38 52.84 -14.42
N VAL A 77 -16.32 53.65 -14.49
CA VAL A 77 -14.94 53.19 -14.25
C VAL A 77 -14.79 52.67 -12.83
N GLN A 78 -15.30 53.37 -11.81
CA GLN A 78 -15.26 52.94 -10.40
C GLN A 78 -16.01 51.63 -10.17
N SER A 79 -17.18 51.44 -10.78
CA SER A 79 -17.93 50.18 -10.68
C SER A 79 -17.18 49.01 -11.32
N ASN A 80 -16.54 49.23 -12.47
CA ASN A 80 -15.72 48.21 -13.13
C ASN A 80 -14.45 47.90 -12.34
N THR A 81 -13.73 48.92 -11.85
CA THR A 81 -12.52 48.72 -11.06
C THR A 81 -12.80 48.02 -9.73
N ALA A 82 -13.98 48.23 -9.14
CA ALA A 82 -14.42 47.49 -7.96
C ALA A 82 -14.74 46.01 -8.25
N ALA A 83 -15.23 45.67 -9.45
CA ALA A 83 -15.54 44.29 -9.84
C ALA A 83 -14.31 43.47 -10.28
N LEU A 84 -13.29 44.11 -10.85
CA LEU A 84 -12.05 43.46 -11.30
C LEU A 84 -11.34 42.59 -10.25
N PRO A 85 -11.13 43.00 -8.98
CA PRO A 85 -10.45 42.17 -7.99
C PRO A 85 -11.23 40.89 -7.69
N ALA A 86 -12.57 40.96 -7.62
CA ALA A 86 -13.41 39.78 -7.40
C ALA A 86 -13.29 38.78 -8.57
N LEU A 87 -13.36 39.26 -9.82
CA LEU A 87 -13.16 38.42 -11.01
C LEU A 87 -11.76 37.80 -11.04
N ARG A 88 -10.72 38.55 -10.67
CA ARG A 88 -9.35 38.04 -10.60
C ARG A 88 -9.21 36.95 -9.53
N ALA A 89 -9.78 37.17 -8.33
CA ALA A 89 -9.80 36.18 -7.27
C ALA A 89 -10.56 34.90 -7.67
N GLN A 90 -11.65 35.04 -8.43
CA GLN A 90 -12.37 33.87 -8.96
C GLN A 90 -11.54 33.14 -10.02
N SER A 91 -10.87 33.86 -10.93
CA SER A 91 -10.00 33.25 -11.93
C SER A 91 -8.82 32.51 -11.29
N THR A 92 -8.22 33.07 -10.23
CA THR A 92 -7.13 32.39 -9.52
C THR A 92 -7.65 31.18 -8.75
N ALA A 93 -8.82 31.27 -8.11
CA ALA A 93 -9.47 30.14 -7.45
C ALA A 93 -9.78 29.01 -8.43
N LEU A 94 -10.29 29.30 -9.63
CA LEU A 94 -10.54 28.31 -10.66
C LEU A 94 -9.25 27.64 -11.18
N ARG A 95 -8.17 28.42 -11.38
CA ARG A 95 -6.87 27.85 -11.77
C ARG A 95 -6.30 26.94 -10.69
N LEU A 96 -6.42 27.34 -9.42
CA LEU A 96 -5.97 26.53 -8.29
C LEU A 96 -6.80 25.25 -8.16
N ALA A 97 -8.13 25.34 -8.32
CA ALA A 97 -9.01 24.18 -8.34
C ALA A 97 -8.66 23.22 -9.49
N HIS A 98 -8.33 23.75 -10.67
CA HIS A 98 -7.91 22.94 -11.80
C HIS A 98 -6.59 22.20 -11.53
N ALA A 99 -5.58 22.90 -11.01
CA ALA A 99 -4.31 22.29 -10.62
C ALA A 99 -4.50 21.20 -9.55
N ARG A 100 -5.41 21.42 -8.59
CA ARG A 100 -5.76 20.41 -7.58
C ARG A 100 -6.40 19.19 -8.22
N LEU A 101 -7.40 19.36 -9.08
CA LEU A 101 -8.06 18.24 -9.78
C LEU A 101 -7.08 17.43 -10.63
N GLN A 102 -6.12 18.09 -11.28
CA GLN A 102 -5.04 17.40 -11.99
C GLN A 102 -4.21 16.54 -11.02
N SER A 103 -3.78 17.10 -9.90
CA SER A 103 -3.01 16.34 -8.90
C SER A 103 -3.78 15.16 -8.29
N GLU A 104 -5.10 15.31 -8.08
CA GLU A 104 -5.96 14.24 -7.57
C GLU A 104 -6.13 13.13 -8.63
N LEU A 105 -6.23 13.50 -9.91
CA LEU A 105 -6.29 12.54 -11.02
C LEU A 105 -4.99 11.74 -11.12
N ASP A 106 -3.84 12.39 -11.01
CA ASP A 106 -2.53 11.71 -11.00
C ASP A 106 -2.40 10.77 -9.80
N GLN A 107 -2.87 11.17 -8.61
CA GLN A 107 -2.91 10.31 -7.43
C GLN A 107 -3.81 9.09 -7.62
N LEU A 108 -5.00 9.26 -8.21
CA LEU A 108 -5.91 8.16 -8.52
C LEU A 108 -5.28 7.19 -9.52
N GLN A 109 -4.58 7.69 -10.54
CA GLN A 109 -3.86 6.83 -11.50
C GLN A 109 -2.74 6.02 -10.83
N GLN A 110 -2.00 6.64 -9.91
CA GLN A 110 -0.97 5.93 -9.14
C GLN A 110 -1.58 4.85 -8.23
N LEU A 111 -2.70 5.15 -7.57
CA LEU A 111 -3.42 4.19 -6.75
C LEU A 111 -3.97 3.02 -7.58
N ASP A 112 -4.53 3.31 -8.75
CA ASP A 112 -5.03 2.29 -9.68
C ASP A 112 -3.89 1.36 -10.14
N ALA A 113 -2.74 1.92 -10.52
CA ALA A 113 -1.56 1.14 -10.88
C ALA A 113 -1.05 0.27 -9.71
N ALA A 114 -1.05 0.81 -8.49
CA ALA A 114 -0.64 0.07 -7.29
C ALA A 114 -1.63 -1.06 -6.95
N LEU A 115 -2.93 -0.81 -7.06
CA LEU A 115 -3.96 -1.84 -6.86
C LEU A 115 -3.86 -2.94 -7.91
N ALA A 116 -3.68 -2.61 -9.18
CA ALA A 116 -3.49 -3.58 -10.25
C ALA A 116 -2.20 -4.41 -10.08
N ALA A 117 -1.13 -3.82 -9.54
CA ALA A 117 0.08 -4.55 -9.19
C ALA A 117 -0.15 -5.51 -8.00
N ASN A 118 -0.83 -5.03 -6.95
CA ASN A 118 -1.16 -5.84 -5.78
C ASN A 118 -2.08 -7.01 -6.16
N GLU A 119 -3.10 -6.78 -7.00
CA GLU A 119 -3.99 -7.83 -7.49
C GLU A 119 -3.22 -8.93 -8.23
N ARG A 120 -2.24 -8.55 -9.06
CA ARG A 120 -1.35 -9.51 -9.73
C ARG A 120 -0.53 -10.31 -8.74
N VAL A 121 0.13 -9.64 -7.79
CA VAL A 121 0.97 -10.30 -6.76
C VAL A 121 0.14 -11.27 -5.92
N LEU A 122 -1.06 -10.85 -5.47
CA LEU A 122 -1.95 -11.70 -4.71
C LEU A 122 -2.44 -12.89 -5.55
N GLY A 123 -2.83 -12.66 -6.81
CA GLY A 123 -3.25 -13.72 -7.72
C GLY A 123 -2.14 -14.74 -8.02
N GLU A 124 -0.89 -14.30 -8.13
CA GLU A 124 0.28 -15.19 -8.27
C GLU A 124 0.56 -15.96 -6.98
N ALA A 125 0.55 -15.30 -5.82
CA ALA A 125 0.76 -15.93 -4.53
C ALA A 125 -0.32 -16.98 -4.21
N MET A 126 -1.58 -16.71 -4.56
CA MET A 126 -2.67 -17.69 -4.42
C MET A 126 -2.44 -18.93 -5.29
N ARG A 127 -2.07 -18.74 -6.57
CA ARG A 127 -1.77 -19.87 -7.46
C ARG A 127 -0.57 -20.69 -6.96
N GLU A 128 0.45 -20.03 -6.42
CA GLU A 128 1.61 -20.72 -5.85
C GLU A 128 1.24 -21.48 -4.57
N ALA A 129 0.41 -20.88 -3.70
CA ALA A 129 -0.13 -21.58 -2.54
C ALA A 129 -0.96 -22.82 -2.95
N ASP A 130 -1.80 -22.70 -3.98
CA ASP A 130 -2.57 -23.82 -4.52
C ASP A 130 -1.65 -24.94 -5.05
N ARG A 131 -0.57 -24.60 -5.76
CA ARG A 131 0.44 -25.58 -6.19
C ARG A 131 1.10 -26.29 -5.02
N VAL A 132 1.55 -25.54 -4.01
CA VAL A 132 2.17 -26.11 -2.80
C VAL A 132 1.17 -27.01 -2.05
N MET A 133 -0.10 -26.63 -1.99
CA MET A 133 -1.15 -27.47 -1.41
C MET A 133 -1.39 -28.75 -2.20
N ASP A 134 -1.45 -28.68 -3.52
CA ASP A 134 -1.61 -29.85 -4.38
C ASP A 134 -0.40 -30.79 -4.29
N ASP A 135 0.80 -30.24 -4.23
CA ASP A 135 2.03 -31.00 -4.05
C ASP A 135 2.08 -31.65 -2.66
N ALA A 136 1.67 -30.93 -1.61
CA ALA A 136 1.55 -31.48 -0.27
C ALA A 136 0.49 -32.59 -0.19
N ARG A 137 -0.64 -32.45 -0.89
CA ARG A 137 -1.70 -33.48 -0.96
C ARG A 137 -1.24 -34.74 -1.69
N LYS A 138 -0.43 -34.60 -2.74
CA LYS A 138 0.14 -35.74 -3.49
C LYS A 138 1.26 -36.45 -2.71
N ARG A 139 1.90 -35.75 -1.78
CA ARG A 139 2.99 -36.32 -0.97
C ARG A 139 2.40 -37.33 0.01
N VAL A 140 2.83 -38.57 -0.10
CA VAL A 140 2.53 -39.60 0.90
C VAL A 140 3.19 -39.18 2.21
N VAL A 141 2.41 -39.13 3.29
CA VAL A 141 2.93 -38.82 4.62
C VAL A 141 3.84 -39.98 5.04
N PRO A 142 5.17 -39.77 5.17
CA PRO A 142 6.07 -40.80 5.65
C PRO A 142 5.72 -41.17 7.10
N ASP A 143 6.06 -42.40 7.48
CA ASP A 143 5.86 -42.84 8.86
C ASP A 143 6.67 -41.99 9.83
N ILE A 144 6.15 -41.76 11.03
CA ILE A 144 6.76 -40.86 12.02
C ILE A 144 8.18 -41.35 12.36
N ASP A 145 8.35 -42.66 12.46
CA ASP A 145 9.62 -43.31 12.78
C ASP A 145 10.67 -43.13 11.67
N GLU A 146 10.26 -42.92 10.42
CA GLU A 146 11.15 -42.63 9.29
C GLU A 146 11.51 -41.15 9.18
N THR A 147 10.67 -40.25 9.73
CA THR A 147 10.94 -38.80 9.70
C THR A 147 11.89 -38.34 10.79
N LEU A 148 11.84 -38.96 11.96
CA LEU A 148 12.62 -38.56 13.14
C LEU A 148 13.77 -39.52 13.38
N VAL A 149 14.72 -39.54 12.45
CA VAL A 149 15.94 -40.35 12.56
C VAL A 149 17.07 -39.53 13.17
N ALA A 150 17.90 -40.16 13.98
CA ALA A 150 19.10 -39.54 14.53
C ALA A 150 20.04 -39.09 13.39
N PRO A 151 20.75 -37.96 13.54
CA PRO A 151 21.64 -37.43 12.50
C PRO A 151 22.85 -38.33 12.20
N THR A 152 23.15 -39.31 13.07
CA THR A 152 24.22 -40.29 12.88
C THR A 152 23.70 -41.71 13.05
N VAL A 153 24.29 -42.67 12.33
CA VAL A 153 23.96 -44.12 12.45
C VAL A 153 24.15 -44.61 13.88
N VAL A 154 25.21 -44.15 14.55
CA VAL A 154 25.52 -44.49 15.94
C VAL A 154 24.49 -43.87 16.90
N GLY A 155 23.99 -42.67 16.62
CA GLY A 155 22.89 -42.07 17.37
C GLY A 155 21.59 -42.87 17.25
N GLY A 156 21.28 -43.40 16.07
CA GLY A 156 20.12 -44.27 15.86
C GLY A 156 20.25 -45.59 16.62
N GLN A 157 21.43 -46.19 16.61
CA GLN A 157 21.75 -47.38 17.42
C GLN A 157 21.60 -47.09 18.92
N LEU A 158 22.06 -45.94 19.39
CA LEU A 158 21.92 -45.54 20.79
C LEU A 158 20.44 -45.43 21.20
N TRP A 159 19.59 -44.80 20.37
CA TRP A 159 18.15 -44.70 20.63
C TRP A 159 17.48 -46.08 20.77
N GLY A 160 17.73 -46.98 19.82
CA GLY A 160 17.19 -48.35 19.88
C GLY A 160 17.66 -49.10 21.13
N LEU A 161 18.95 -49.04 21.45
CA LEU A 161 19.51 -49.70 22.63
C LEU A 161 18.93 -49.17 23.95
N VAL A 162 18.72 -47.86 24.06
CA VAL A 162 18.12 -47.25 25.26
C VAL A 162 16.65 -47.66 25.39
N ALA A 163 15.89 -47.66 24.30
CA ALA A 163 14.50 -48.11 24.29
C ALA A 163 14.37 -49.59 24.71
N GLU A 164 15.21 -50.46 24.14
CA GLU A 164 15.26 -51.88 24.50
C GLU A 164 15.68 -52.10 25.96
N GLU A 165 16.64 -51.35 26.48
CA GLU A 165 17.07 -51.45 27.87
C GLU A 165 15.94 -51.12 28.85
N ARG A 166 15.17 -50.07 28.55
CA ARG A 166 13.98 -49.69 29.34
C ARG A 166 12.87 -50.73 29.22
N GLY A 167 12.66 -51.29 28.02
CA GLY A 167 11.72 -52.40 27.84
C GLY A 167 12.10 -53.65 28.64
N LEU A 168 13.39 -53.97 28.77
CA LEU A 168 13.87 -55.08 29.59
C LEU A 168 13.67 -54.84 31.10
N GLU A 169 13.88 -53.61 31.57
CA GLU A 169 13.61 -53.21 32.96
C GLU A 169 12.13 -53.41 33.32
N GLU A 170 11.23 -52.97 32.44
CA GLU A 170 9.79 -53.17 32.60
C GLU A 170 9.38 -54.64 32.49
N ALA A 171 9.98 -55.40 31.57
CA ALA A 171 9.71 -56.83 31.43
C ALA A 171 10.07 -57.61 32.71
N ILE A 172 11.21 -57.31 33.34
CA ILE A 172 11.60 -57.92 34.62
C ILE A 172 10.60 -57.53 35.72
N PHE A 173 10.20 -56.26 35.78
CA PHE A 173 9.21 -55.78 36.75
C PHE A 173 7.86 -56.49 36.61
N LEU A 174 7.34 -56.61 35.38
CA LEU A 174 6.09 -57.31 35.10
C LEU A 174 6.18 -58.81 35.39
N LEU A 175 7.34 -59.43 35.14
CA LEU A 175 7.57 -60.83 35.47
C LEU A 175 7.55 -61.06 37.00
N GLY A 176 8.10 -60.13 37.78
CA GLY A 176 7.97 -60.13 39.25
C GLY A 176 6.51 -60.07 39.70
N ARG A 177 5.73 -59.15 39.12
CA ARG A 177 4.28 -59.05 39.37
C ARG A 177 3.50 -60.29 38.93
N GLY A 178 4.00 -61.03 37.93
CA GLY A 178 3.45 -62.30 37.47
C GLY A 178 3.70 -63.46 38.44
N LEU A 179 4.87 -63.46 39.09
CA LEU A 179 5.22 -64.39 40.17
C LEU A 179 4.35 -64.15 41.41
N ASP A 180 4.19 -62.89 41.84
CA ASP A 180 3.36 -62.53 43.00
C ASP A 180 1.89 -62.97 42.85
N ARG A 181 1.41 -63.05 41.61
CA ARG A 181 0.05 -63.50 41.27
C ARG A 181 -0.06 -64.99 41.00
N GLY A 182 1.02 -65.75 41.12
CA GLY A 182 1.06 -67.19 40.86
C GLY A 182 0.86 -67.58 39.39
N ARG A 183 0.98 -66.64 38.44
CA ARG A 183 0.86 -66.94 36.99
C ARG A 183 2.14 -67.52 36.40
N VAL A 184 3.28 -67.29 37.06
CA VAL A 184 4.60 -67.77 36.65
C VAL A 184 5.18 -68.59 37.79
N GLY A 185 5.69 -69.79 37.50
CA GLY A 185 6.38 -70.63 38.48
C GLY A 185 7.76 -70.07 38.85
N THR A 186 8.18 -70.25 40.09
CA THR A 186 9.45 -69.71 40.63
C THR A 186 10.68 -70.10 39.82
N GLU A 187 10.73 -71.35 39.33
CA GLU A 187 11.84 -71.83 38.50
C GLU A 187 11.93 -71.08 37.16
N VAL A 188 10.79 -70.86 36.51
CA VAL A 188 10.69 -70.13 35.23
C VAL A 188 11.04 -68.65 35.45
N PHE A 189 10.58 -68.05 36.54
CA PHE A 189 10.93 -66.69 36.93
C PHE A 189 12.45 -66.52 37.07
N VAL A 190 13.12 -67.37 37.85
CA VAL A 190 14.57 -67.25 38.09
C VAL A 190 15.35 -67.43 36.78
N LYS A 191 14.95 -68.37 35.93
CA LYS A 191 15.59 -68.61 34.63
C LYS A 191 15.43 -67.40 33.70
N GLN A 192 14.21 -66.88 33.56
CA GLN A 192 13.91 -65.79 32.63
C GLN A 192 14.47 -64.45 33.12
N THR A 193 14.32 -64.12 34.40
CA THR A 193 14.91 -62.91 35.00
C THR A 193 16.43 -62.88 34.83
N ARG A 194 17.11 -64.03 35.03
CA ARG A 194 18.56 -64.11 34.80
C ARG A 194 18.92 -63.88 33.34
N SER A 195 18.15 -64.41 32.39
CA SER A 195 18.38 -64.20 30.96
C SER A 195 18.20 -62.74 30.57
N LEU A 196 17.10 -62.12 30.99
CA LEU A 196 16.80 -60.71 30.73
C LEU A 196 17.81 -59.77 31.40
N ALA A 197 18.22 -60.05 32.64
CA ALA A 197 19.21 -59.24 33.35
C ALA A 197 20.60 -59.30 32.69
N ARG A 198 20.99 -60.46 32.14
CA ARG A 198 22.24 -60.57 31.37
C ARG A 198 22.20 -59.73 30.11
N GLU A 199 21.08 -59.77 29.40
CA GLU A 199 20.88 -58.96 28.19
C GLU A 199 20.86 -57.45 28.53
N GLN A 200 20.15 -57.06 29.59
CA GLN A 200 20.11 -55.69 30.08
C GLN A 200 21.51 -55.18 30.43
N PHE A 201 22.33 -55.98 31.13
CA PHE A 201 23.71 -55.61 31.47
C PHE A 201 24.56 -55.37 30.21
N LEU A 202 24.45 -56.24 29.21
CA LEU A 202 25.21 -56.09 27.96
C LEU A 202 24.77 -54.84 27.18
N LYS A 203 23.47 -54.56 27.10
CA LYS A 203 22.94 -53.33 26.48
C LYS A 203 23.38 -52.08 27.25
N LYS A 204 23.30 -52.06 28.59
CA LYS A 204 23.83 -50.95 29.41
C LYS A 204 25.33 -50.72 29.20
N ALA A 205 26.12 -51.77 29.08
CA ALA A 205 27.55 -51.65 28.82
C ALA A 205 27.84 -51.09 27.42
N LEU A 206 27.07 -51.50 26.40
CA LEU A 206 27.18 -51.01 25.04
C LEU A 206 26.76 -49.53 24.94
N ILE A 207 25.65 -49.16 25.59
CA ILE A 207 25.19 -47.76 25.69
C ILE A 207 26.29 -46.88 26.29
N LYS A 208 26.93 -47.30 27.38
CA LYS A 208 28.04 -46.54 28.00
C LYS A 208 29.23 -46.37 27.07
N LYS A 209 29.57 -47.37 26.25
CA LYS A 209 30.65 -47.28 25.27
C LYS A 209 30.31 -46.32 24.13
N ILE A 210 29.10 -46.42 23.59
CA ILE A 210 28.62 -45.55 22.51
C ILE A 210 28.50 -44.09 22.99
N ALA A 211 27.93 -43.87 24.17
CA ALA A 211 27.80 -42.54 24.76
C ALA A 211 29.16 -41.85 24.92
N ARG A 212 30.16 -42.56 25.46
CA ARG A 212 31.55 -42.06 25.55
C ARG A 212 32.13 -41.74 24.17
N GLY A 213 31.92 -42.60 23.18
CA GLY A 213 32.37 -42.39 21.81
C GLY A 213 31.69 -41.20 21.12
N MET A 214 30.46 -40.84 21.53
CA MET A 214 29.72 -39.67 21.05
C MET A 214 29.97 -38.40 21.87
N GLY A 215 30.79 -38.46 22.93
CA GLY A 215 31.03 -37.32 23.82
C GLY A 215 29.85 -36.98 24.73
N LEU A 216 28.91 -37.92 24.92
CA LEU A 216 27.77 -37.76 25.82
C LEU A 216 28.18 -38.14 27.24
N ASP A 217 27.91 -37.27 28.21
CA ASP A 217 28.20 -37.53 29.60
C ASP A 217 27.14 -38.49 30.17
N VAL A 218 27.57 -39.68 30.59
CA VAL A 218 26.71 -40.72 31.16
C VAL A 218 27.01 -40.82 32.64
N ASP A 219 26.12 -40.26 33.45
CA ASP A 219 26.27 -40.28 34.91
C ASP A 219 26.32 -41.73 35.44
N VAL A 220 27.11 -41.91 36.50
CA VAL A 220 27.54 -43.23 37.01
C VAL A 220 26.36 -44.12 37.42
N ASP A 221 25.21 -43.50 37.73
CA ASP A 221 23.99 -44.13 38.24
C ASP A 221 22.96 -44.50 37.15
N GLY A 222 23.26 -44.32 35.85
CA GLY A 222 22.33 -44.70 34.78
C GLY A 222 21.03 -43.87 34.74
N ARG A 223 21.03 -42.72 35.41
CA ARG A 223 20.02 -41.67 35.25
C ARG A 223 20.52 -40.69 34.19
N TYR A 224 19.81 -40.61 33.07
CA TYR A 224 20.11 -39.65 32.01
C TYR A 224 19.67 -38.25 32.46
N VAL A 225 20.50 -37.59 33.28
CA VAL A 225 20.29 -36.18 33.62
C VAL A 225 20.85 -35.36 32.47
N THR A 226 20.01 -34.58 31.79
CA THR A 226 20.47 -33.57 30.84
C THR A 226 21.19 -32.48 31.62
N THR A 227 22.48 -32.64 31.86
CA THR A 227 23.35 -31.57 32.34
C THR A 227 23.72 -30.70 31.15
N LEU A 228 22.81 -29.80 30.77
CA LEU A 228 23.17 -28.65 29.95
C LEU A 228 24.33 -27.91 30.65
N PRO A 229 25.42 -27.58 29.96
CA PRO A 229 26.50 -26.83 30.58
C PRO A 229 25.94 -25.46 31.00
N ARG A 230 25.91 -25.20 32.31
CA ARG A 230 25.74 -23.85 32.84
C ARG A 230 26.95 -23.04 32.40
N HIS A 231 26.87 -22.42 31.22
CA HIS A 231 27.77 -21.34 30.86
C HIS A 231 27.58 -20.22 31.88
N ARG A 232 28.59 -20.07 32.73
CA ARG A 232 28.85 -18.86 33.49
C ARG A 232 28.87 -17.71 32.49
N VAL A 233 27.88 -16.84 32.56
CA VAL A 233 27.98 -15.47 32.04
C VAL A 233 29.05 -14.78 32.89
N THR A 234 30.30 -14.83 32.42
CA THR A 234 31.32 -13.89 32.88
C THR A 234 31.31 -12.71 31.91
N VAL A 235 30.66 -11.66 32.38
CA VAL A 235 30.83 -10.28 31.93
C VAL A 235 32.33 -9.97 31.87
N PHE A 236 32.80 -9.43 30.75
CA PHE A 236 34.08 -8.72 30.66
C PHE A 236 33.78 -7.25 30.30
N PRO A 237 34.62 -6.29 30.77
CA PRO A 237 34.38 -4.85 30.70
C PRO A 237 34.48 -4.28 29.29
#